data_AF-A0A434DW93-F1
#
_entry.id   AF-A0A434DW93-F1
#
_cell.length_a   1.000
_cell.length_b   1.000
_cell.length_c   1.000
_cell.angle_alpha   90.00
_cell.angle_beta   90.00
_cell.angle_gamma   90.00
#
_symmetry.space_group_name_H-M   'P 1'
#
loop_
_entity.id
_entity.type
_entity.pdbx_description
1 polymer ?
#
loop_
_entity_poly.entity_id
_entity_poly.type
_entity_poly.pdbx_seq_one_letter_code
_entity_poly.pdbx_strand_id
1 'polypeptide(L)' 'TNNTEALRADPDRSAAILARIPAGRWGGPEDIGDAAVFLLAPASNYMHGAVVPVDGGWLAR' A
#
# COMPACT_ATOMS: atom_id res chain seq x y z
N THR A 1 -7.95 1.82 8.21
CA THR A 1 -7.66 2.61 9.42
C THR A 1 -8.66 3.74 9.52
N ASN A 2 -8.71 4.45 10.66
CA ASN A 2 -9.60 5.61 10.86
C ASN A 2 -9.45 6.65 9.71
N ASN A 3 -8.22 6.95 9.30
CA ASN A 3 -7.92 7.96 8.26
C ASN A 3 -8.56 7.70 6.88
N THR A 4 -8.90 6.45 6.55
CA THR A 4 -9.48 6.07 5.26
C THR A 4 -10.92 5.59 5.39
N GLU A 5 -11.49 5.59 6.59
CA GLU A 5 -12.79 4.99 6.87
C GLU A 5 -13.91 5.68 6.09
N ALA A 6 -13.97 7.03 6.14
CA ALA A 6 -14.96 7.80 5.41
C ALA A 6 -14.87 7.61 3.88
N LEU A 7 -13.67 7.44 3.33
CA LEU A 7 -13.46 7.20 1.89
C LEU A 7 -13.90 5.80 1.46
N ARG A 8 -13.73 4.81 2.34
CA ARG A 8 -14.15 3.42 2.10
C ARG A 8 -15.65 3.22 2.28
N ALA A 9 -16.26 4.00 3.17
CA ALA A 9 -17.70 3.95 3.45
C ALA A 9 -18.54 4.64 2.36
N ASP A 10 -17.96 5.56 1.59
CA ASP A 10 -18.58 6.19 0.42
C ASP A 10 -18.33 5.31 -0.83
N PRO A 11 -19.37 4.66 -1.39
CA PRO A 11 -19.20 3.73 -2.51
C PRO A 11 -18.61 4.37 -3.76
N ASP A 12 -19.02 5.61 -4.09
CA ASP A 12 -18.58 6.31 -5.30
C ASP A 12 -17.12 6.72 -5.16
N ARG A 13 -16.73 7.24 -4.00
CA ARG A 13 -15.32 7.58 -3.72
C ARG A 13 -14.44 6.35 -3.67
N SER A 14 -14.90 5.28 -3.03
CA SER A 14 -14.14 4.03 -2.96
C SER A 14 -13.94 3.45 -4.36
N ALA A 15 -14.97 3.43 -5.21
CA ALA A 15 -14.86 2.97 -6.58
C ALA A 15 -13.87 3.82 -7.41
N ALA A 16 -13.93 5.15 -7.28
CA ALA A 16 -13.02 6.06 -7.98
C ALA A 16 -11.55 5.87 -7.57
N ILE A 17 -11.28 5.56 -6.30
CA ILE A 17 -9.93 5.27 -5.80
C ILE A 17 -9.47 3.90 -6.27
N LEU A 18 -10.31 2.86 -6.15
CA LEU A 18 -9.98 1.50 -6.59
C LEU A 18 -9.71 1.42 -8.10
N ALA A 19 -10.43 2.19 -8.91
CA ALA A 19 -10.17 2.31 -10.35
C ALA A 19 -8.76 2.88 -10.68
N ARG A 20 -8.07 3.44 -9.68
CA ARG A 20 -6.72 3.99 -9.79
C ARG A 20 -5.64 3.14 -9.13
N ILE A 21 -6.02 2.12 -8.36
CA ILE A 21 -5.08 1.16 -7.76
C ILE A 21 -5.01 -0.06 -8.69
N PRO A 22 -3.87 -0.31 -9.38
CA PRO A 22 -3.74 -1.48 -10.25
C PRO A 22 -4.04 -2.83 -9.58
N ALA A 23 -3.69 -2.99 -8.29
CA ALA A 23 -4.02 -4.19 -7.52
C ALA A 23 -5.53 -4.39 -7.27
N GLY A 24 -6.38 -3.40 -7.56
CA GLY A 24 -7.83 -3.50 -7.50
C GLY A 24 -8.42 -3.66 -6.09
N ARG A 25 -7.61 -3.44 -5.04
CA ARG A 25 -8.04 -3.55 -3.64
C ARG A 25 -7.41 -2.48 -2.76
N TRP A 26 -8.04 -2.23 -1.62
CA TRP A 26 -7.42 -1.48 -0.54
C TRP A 26 -6.32 -2.31 0.12
N GLY A 27 -5.24 -1.65 0.54
CA GLY A 27 -4.19 -2.27 1.34
C GLY A 27 -4.70 -2.65 2.74
N GLY A 28 -4.19 -3.76 3.25
CA GLY A 28 -4.35 -4.22 4.63
C GLY A 28 -3.08 -3.98 5.46
N PRO A 29 -3.16 -4.12 6.80
CA PRO A 29 -1.98 -4.04 7.67
C PRO A 29 -0.87 -5.03 7.29
N GLU A 30 -1.24 -6.21 6.81
CA GLU A 30 -0.33 -7.28 6.37
C GLU A 30 0.58 -6.85 5.21
N ASP A 31 0.09 -6.04 4.26
CA ASP A 31 0.88 -5.58 3.12
C ASP A 31 2.10 -4.75 3.57
N ILE A 32 1.93 -3.95 4.63
CA ILE A 32 3.02 -3.16 5.23
C ILE A 32 3.88 -4.04 6.14
N GLY A 33 3.26 -4.94 6.90
CA GLY A 33 3.95 -5.85 7.81
C GLY A 33 4.97 -6.72 7.08
N ASP A 34 4.57 -7.35 5.98
CA ASP A 34 5.43 -8.22 5.20
C ASP A 34 6.59 -7.45 4.54
N ALA A 35 6.32 -6.24 4.04
CA ALA A 35 7.36 -5.36 3.51
C ALA A 35 8.38 -4.95 4.60
N ALA A 36 7.91 -4.66 5.82
CA ALA A 36 8.78 -4.37 6.95
C ALA A 36 9.64 -5.57 7.34
N VAL A 37 9.06 -6.79 7.35
CA VAL A 37 9.83 -8.03 7.60
C VAL A 37 10.93 -8.20 6.56
N PHE A 38 10.64 -7.97 5.28
CA PHE A 38 11.68 -7.99 4.23
C PHE A 38 12.79 -6.96 4.50
N LEU A 39 12.42 -5.72 4.84
CA LEU A 39 13.40 -4.66 5.11
C LEU A 39 14.25 -4.91 6.36
N LEU A 40 13.78 -5.72 7.31
CA LEU A 40 14.53 -6.15 8.49
C LEU A 40 15.35 -7.44 8.26
N ALA A 41 15.13 -8.15 7.14
CA ALA A 41 15.79 -9.41 6.85
C ALA A 41 17.21 -9.21 6.29
N PRO A 42 18.13 -10.19 6.42
CA PRO A 42 19.46 -10.11 5.81
C PRO A 42 19.45 -9.88 4.28
N ALA A 43 18.35 -10.21 3.61
CA ALA A 43 18.16 -9.98 2.18
C ALA A 43 18.21 -8.48 1.80
N SER A 44 17.90 -7.57 2.73
CA SER A 44 17.93 -6.12 2.49
C SER A 44 19.23 -5.45 2.95
N ASN A 45 20.26 -6.20 3.38
CA ASN A 45 21.41 -5.66 4.13
C ASN A 45 22.28 -4.64 3.37
N TYR A 46 22.11 -4.47 2.05
CA TYR A 46 22.79 -3.42 1.27
C TYR A 46 21.85 -2.30 0.81
N MET A 47 20.56 -2.37 1.15
CA MET A 47 19.56 -1.36 0.82
C MET A 47 19.59 -0.25 1.87
N HIS A 48 20.04 0.93 1.48
CA HIS A 48 20.10 2.11 2.35
C HIS A 48 19.51 3.32 1.64
N GLY A 49 18.80 4.18 2.37
CA GLY A 49 18.24 5.44 1.84
C GLY A 49 17.13 5.27 0.79
N ALA A 50 16.66 4.05 0.54
CA ALA A 50 15.62 3.77 -0.43
C ALA A 50 14.21 3.96 0.19
N VAL A 51 13.28 4.45 -0.64
CA VAL A 51 11.85 4.45 -0.33
C VAL A 51 11.20 3.33 -1.13
N VAL A 52 10.49 2.44 -0.46
CA VAL A 52 9.77 1.32 -1.08
C VAL A 52 8.26 1.61 -1.02
N PRO A 53 7.61 1.98 -2.14
CA PRO A 53 6.17 2.15 -2.18
C PRO A 53 5.45 0.81 -1.98
N VAL A 54 4.51 0.79 -1.05
CA VAL A 54 3.59 -0.34 -0.82
C VAL A 54 2.18 0.18 -1.01
N ASP A 55 1.82 0.43 -2.27
CA ASP A 55 0.64 1.24 -2.65
C ASP A 55 -0.28 0.55 -3.66
N GLY A 56 -0.06 -0.74 -3.94
CA GLY A 56 -0.83 -1.49 -4.93
C GLY A 56 -0.62 -1.03 -6.37
N GLY A 57 0.46 -0.29 -6.66
CA GLY A 57 0.80 0.24 -7.98
C GLY A 57 0.32 1.67 -8.23
N TRP A 58 -0.14 2.38 -7.19
CA TRP A 58 -0.70 3.73 -7.33
C TRP A 58 0.26 4.73 -7.99
N LEU A 59 1.52 4.75 -7.57
CA LEU A 59 2.54 5.67 -8.10
C LEU A 59 3.08 5.28 -9.49
N ALA A 60 2.83 4.04 -9.95
CA ALA A 60 3.32 3.57 -11.23
C ALA A 60 2.37 3.88 -12.40
N ARG A 61 1.21 4.47 -12.11
CA ARG A 61 0.16 4.86 -13.07
C ARG A 61 0.41 6.25 -13.65
#